data_AF-A0A1J3IRT2-F1
#
_entry.id   AF-A0A1J3IRT2-F1
#
_cell.length_a   1.000
_cell.length_b   1.000
_cell.length_c   1.000
_cell.angle_alpha   90.00
_cell.angle_beta   90.00
_cell.angle_gamma   90.00
#
_symmetry.space_group_name_H-M   'P 1'
#
loop_
_entity.id
_entity.type
_entity.pdbx_description
1 polymer ?
#
loop_
_entity_poly.entity_id
_entity_poly.type
_entity_poly.pdbx_seq_one_letter_code
_entity_poly.pdbx_strand_id
1 'polypeptide(L)'
;EFRVSPALEHYACLVDILGRAGKIEEAVKVVERMPFKPSASIWGSLLNSCRLHGNVSVGELAAKELFVLEPHNPGNYVMVSNIYADAKMWDDVDKIR
;
A
#
# COMPACT_ATOMS: atom_id res chain seq x y z
N GLU A 1 -5.86 -19.84 -27.19
CA GLU A 1 -5.78 -18.99 -25.99
C GLU A 1 -4.42 -19.18 -25.34
N PHE A 2 -3.60 -18.12 -25.25
CA PHE A 2 -2.32 -18.20 -24.55
C PHE A 2 -2.58 -18.13 -23.04
N ARG A 3 -2.49 -19.28 -22.35
CA ARG A 3 -2.61 -19.36 -20.89
C ARG A 3 -1.30 -18.90 -20.25
N VAL A 4 -1.11 -17.59 -20.17
CA VAL A 4 0.02 -17.00 -19.43
C VAL A 4 -0.40 -16.85 -17.98
N SER A 5 0.29 -17.55 -17.08
CA SER A 5 0.11 -17.36 -15.63
C SER A 5 0.71 -16.02 -15.21
N PRO A 6 -0.02 -15.16 -14.47
CA PRO A 6 0.52 -13.89 -14.02
C PRO A 6 1.73 -14.10 -13.09
N ALA A 7 2.84 -13.44 -13.42
CA ALA A 7 4.02 -13.37 -12.56
C ALA A 7 3.90 -12.27 -11.50
N LEU A 8 4.81 -12.27 -10.52
CA LEU A 8 4.82 -11.32 -9.39
C LEU A 8 4.78 -9.85 -9.87
N GLU A 9 5.48 -9.53 -10.96
CA GLU A 9 5.57 -8.20 -11.55
C GLU A 9 4.20 -7.71 -12.08
N HIS A 10 3.38 -8.62 -12.60
CA HIS A 10 2.03 -8.30 -13.07
C HIS A 10 1.12 -7.93 -11.91
N TYR A 11 1.24 -8.63 -10.78
CA TYR A 11 0.52 -8.28 -9.56
C TYR A 11 0.98 -6.95 -8.98
N ALA A 12 2.29 -6.69 -8.97
CA ALA A 12 2.83 -5.40 -8.51
C ALA A 12 2.28 -4.23 -9.35
N CYS A 13 2.25 -4.39 -10.67
CA CYS A 13 1.65 -3.41 -11.57
C CYS A 13 0.15 -3.22 -11.29
N LEU A 14 -0.60 -4.31 -11.11
CA LEU A 14 -2.03 -4.24 -10.83
C LEU A 14 -2.35 -3.55 -9.50
N VAL A 15 -1.58 -3.85 -8.43
CA VAL A 15 -1.71 -3.20 -7.12
C VAL A 15 -1.39 -1.71 -7.23
N ASP A 16 -0.33 -1.33 -7.94
CA ASP A 16 0.03 0.08 -8.14
C ASP A 16 -1.07 0.86 -8.90
N ILE A 17 -1.61 0.27 -9.97
CA ILE A 17 -2.70 0.88 -10.76
C ILE A 17 -3.96 1.08 -9.90
N LEU A 18 -4.40 0.03 -9.19
CA LEU A 18 -5.59 0.10 -8.34
C LEU A 18 -5.40 1.09 -7.19
N GLY A 19 -4.23 1.04 -6.54
CA GLY A 19 -3.89 1.92 -5.44
C GLY A 19 -3.85 3.39 -5.84
N ARG A 20 -3.21 3.72 -6.98
CA ARG A 20 -3.22 5.10 -7.52
C ARG A 20 -4.63 5.58 -7.86
N ALA A 21 -5.50 4.68 -8.34
CA ALA A 21 -6.90 4.99 -8.61
C ALA A 21 -7.78 5.12 -7.35
N GLY A 22 -7.23 4.98 -6.15
CA GLY A 22 -7.98 5.05 -4.88
C GLY A 22 -8.79 3.81 -4.56
N LYS A 23 -8.63 2.73 -5.35
CA LYS A 23 -9.32 1.46 -5.14
C LYS A 23 -8.55 0.56 -4.17
N ILE A 24 -8.33 1.06 -2.95
CA ILE A 24 -7.48 0.42 -1.95
C ILE A 24 -7.99 -0.98 -1.60
N GLU A 25 -9.30 -1.16 -1.44
CA GLU A 25 -9.90 -2.46 -1.11
C GLU A 25 -9.74 -3.48 -2.25
N GLU A 26 -9.77 -3.04 -3.50
CA GLU A 26 -9.50 -3.94 -4.64
C GLU A 26 -8.02 -4.30 -4.70
N ALA A 27 -7.13 -3.35 -4.42
CA ALA A 27 -5.69 -3.61 -4.33
C ALA A 27 -5.38 -4.65 -3.24
N VAL A 28 -6.00 -4.55 -2.06
CA VAL A 28 -5.89 -5.55 -0.97
C VAL A 28 -6.37 -6.93 -1.44
N LYS A 29 -7.52 -7.03 -2.09
CA LYS A 29 -8.02 -8.31 -2.62
C LYS A 29 -7.07 -8.95 -3.62
N VAL A 30 -6.34 -8.15 -4.41
CA VAL A 30 -5.31 -8.66 -5.32
C VAL A 30 -4.13 -9.23 -4.54
N VAL A 31 -3.69 -8.54 -3.47
CA VAL A 31 -2.65 -9.00 -2.54
C VAL A 31 -3.04 -10.27 -1.77
N GLU A 32 -4.31 -10.45 -1.45
CA GLU A 32 -4.80 -11.66 -0.76
C GLU A 32 -4.93 -12.87 -1.69
N ARG A 33 -5.21 -12.64 -2.98
CA ARG A 33 -5.48 -13.69 -3.98
C ARG A 33 -4.24 -14.15 -4.74
N MET A 34 -3.11 -13.47 -4.58
CA MET A 34 -1.88 -13.88 -5.25
C MET A 34 -1.40 -15.24 -4.73
N PRO A 35 -0.90 -16.12 -5.60
CA PRO A 35 -0.43 -17.44 -5.22
C PRO A 35 0.97 -17.42 -4.56
N PHE A 36 1.53 -16.23 -4.35
CA PHE A 36 2.87 -16.00 -3.80
C PHE A 36 2.80 -14.98 -2.67
N LYS A 37 3.82 -14.94 -1.81
CA LYS A 37 3.94 -13.87 -0.82
C LYS A 37 4.20 -12.52 -1.51
N PRO A 38 3.53 -11.44 -1.09
CA PRO A 38 3.78 -10.12 -1.67
C PRO A 38 5.20 -9.64 -1.35
N SER A 39 5.85 -8.99 -2.31
CA SER A 39 7.18 -8.40 -2.13
C SER A 39 7.11 -7.04 -1.44
N ALA A 40 8.26 -6.54 -0.96
CA ALA A 40 8.37 -5.20 -0.40
C ALA A 40 7.88 -4.12 -1.37
N SER A 41 8.11 -4.28 -2.69
CA SER A 41 7.60 -3.35 -3.70
C SER A 41 6.06 -3.26 -3.73
N ILE A 42 5.37 -4.40 -3.56
CA ILE A 42 3.90 -4.45 -3.56
C ILE A 42 3.36 -3.74 -2.32
N TRP A 43 3.93 -4.03 -1.15
CA TRP A 43 3.57 -3.34 0.09
C TRP A 43 3.91 -1.85 0.06
N GLY A 44 5.04 -1.46 -0.54
CA GLY A 44 5.43 -0.06 -0.74
C GLY A 44 4.45 0.71 -1.62
N SER A 45 4.01 0.14 -2.74
CA SER A 45 2.97 0.75 -3.58
C SER A 45 1.66 0.90 -2.80
N LEU A 46 1.20 -0.15 -2.10
CA LEU A 46 -0.03 -0.09 -1.32
C LEU A 46 0.05 0.96 -0.20
N LEU A 47 1.18 1.03 0.52
CA LEU A 47 1.44 2.01 1.57
C LEU A 47 1.36 3.45 1.03
N ASN A 48 2.03 3.72 -0.10
CA ASN A 48 2.00 5.04 -0.71
C ASN A 48 0.58 5.40 -1.21
N SER A 49 -0.17 4.45 -1.75
CA SER A 49 -1.57 4.68 -2.13
C SER A 49 -2.45 4.97 -0.93
N CYS A 50 -2.26 4.27 0.18
CA CYS A 50 -2.97 4.53 1.44
C CYS A 50 -2.71 5.95 1.95
N ARG A 51 -1.46 6.42 1.87
CA ARG A 51 -1.11 7.82 2.19
C ARG A 51 -1.88 8.81 1.33
N LEU A 52 -1.87 8.61 0.01
CA LEU A 52 -2.51 9.52 -0.95
C LEU A 52 -4.02 9.63 -0.77
N HIS A 53 -4.66 8.55 -0.33
CA HIS A 53 -6.11 8.44 -0.20
C HIS A 53 -6.61 8.44 1.25
N GLY A 54 -5.72 8.71 2.23
CA GLY A 54 -6.08 8.79 3.65
C GLY A 54 -6.52 7.48 4.30
N ASN A 55 -6.19 6.32 3.73
CA ASN A 55 -6.58 5.01 4.27
C ASN A 55 -5.56 4.51 5.30
N VAL A 56 -5.66 5.02 6.53
CA VAL A 56 -4.69 4.72 7.62
C VAL A 56 -4.64 3.23 7.94
N SER A 57 -5.79 2.56 8.04
CA SER A 57 -5.88 1.16 8.44
C SER A 57 -5.10 0.21 7.52
N VAL A 58 -5.25 0.37 6.19
CA VAL A 58 -4.50 -0.46 5.23
C VAL A 58 -3.04 0.00 5.16
N GLY A 59 -2.77 1.28 5.38
CA GLY A 59 -1.41 1.81 5.49
C GLY A 59 -0.62 1.15 6.64
N GLU A 60 -1.21 1.02 7.83
CA GLU A 60 -0.58 0.36 8.98
C GLU A 60 -0.27 -1.12 8.71
N LEU A 61 -1.18 -1.82 8.02
CA LEU A 61 -0.95 -3.20 7.60
C LEU A 61 0.26 -3.30 6.66
N ALA A 62 0.29 -2.49 5.60
CA ALA A 62 1.38 -2.51 4.63
C ALA A 62 2.74 -2.15 5.27
N ALA A 63 2.73 -1.20 6.21
CA ALA A 63 3.89 -0.81 6.98
C ALA A 63 4.45 -1.95 7.84
N LYS A 64 3.56 -2.67 8.53
CA LYS A 64 3.96 -3.81 9.37
C LYS A 64 4.66 -4.89 8.55
N GLU A 65 4.13 -5.22 7.37
CA GLU A 65 4.73 -6.19 6.47
C GLU A 65 6.10 -5.71 5.94
N LEU A 66 6.23 -4.42 5.63
CA LEU A 66 7.51 -3.82 5.24
C LEU A 66 8.57 -3.86 6.35
N PHE A 67 8.19 -3.68 7.62
CA PHE A 67 9.14 -3.84 8.72
C PHE A 67 9.62 -5.28 8.90
N VAL A 68 8.79 -6.27 8.54
CA VAL A 68 9.19 -7.68 8.55
C VAL A 68 10.11 -8.00 7.38
N LEU A 69 9.80 -7.51 6.18
CA LEU A 69 10.56 -7.80 4.96
C LEU A 69 11.88 -7.02 4.88
N GLU A 70 11.88 -5.77 5.35
CA GLU A 70 13.01 -4.84 5.26
C GLU A 70 13.23 -4.11 6.60
N PRO A 71 13.62 -4.83 7.67
CA PRO A 71 13.74 -4.26 9.02
C PRO A 71 14.79 -3.14 9.14
N HIS A 72 15.75 -3.12 8.21
CA HIS A 72 16.84 -2.14 8.18
C HIS A 72 16.64 -1.04 7.13
N ASN A 73 15.47 -0.96 6.49
CA ASN A 73 15.19 0.11 5.52
C ASN A 73 14.60 1.34 6.26
N PRO A 74 15.39 2.42 6.45
CA PRO A 74 14.90 3.62 7.13
C PRO A 74 13.76 4.30 6.38
N GLY A 75 13.62 4.07 5.07
CA GLY A 75 12.54 4.61 4.25
C GLY A 75 11.15 4.15 4.71
N ASN A 76 11.04 2.95 5.29
CA ASN A 76 9.78 2.43 5.82
C ASN A 76 9.30 3.25 7.02
N TYR A 77 10.20 3.65 7.91
CA TYR A 77 9.86 4.53 9.04
C TYR A 77 9.41 5.92 8.59
N VAL A 78 10.07 6.48 7.57
CA VAL A 78 9.70 7.78 7.00
C VAL A 78 8.30 7.73 6.38
N MET A 79 7.98 6.70 5.60
CA MET A 79 6.66 6.56 4.98
C MET A 79 5.53 6.43 5.99
N VAL A 80 5.74 5.65 7.06
CA VAL A 80 4.76 5.49 8.14
C VAL A 80 4.50 6.80 8.87
N SER A 81 5.57 7.53 9.22
CA SER A 81 5.45 8.85 9.86
C SER A 81 4.65 9.81 8.98
N ASN A 82 4.86 9.77 7.67
CA ASN A 82 4.13 10.63 6.73
C ASN A 82 2.65 10.27 6.67
N ILE A 83 2.27 8.99 6.70
CA ILE A 83 0.85 8.59 6.72
C ILE A 83 0.13 9.14 7.95
N TYR A 84 0.73 9.02 9.13
CA TYR A 84 0.11 9.56 10.35
C TYR A 84 0.07 11.08 10.37
N ALA A 85 1.09 11.76 9.83
CA ALA A 85 1.09 13.22 9.72
C ALA A 85 -0.01 13.70 8.75
N ASP A 86 -0.10 13.08 7.57
CA ASP A 86 -1.08 13.41 6.55
C ASP A 86 -2.52 13.14 7.06
N ALA A 87 -2.76 12.01 7.74
CA ALA A 87 -4.06 11.70 8.33
C ALA A 87 -4.50 12.72 9.37
N LYS A 88 -3.60 13.15 10.27
CA LYS A 88 -3.90 14.20 11.26
C LYS A 88 -4.16 15.56 10.62
N MET A 89 -3.46 15.89 9.53
CA MET A 89 -3.73 17.11 8.77
C MET A 89 -5.13 17.06 8.14
N TRP A 90 -5.57 15.90 7.63
CA TRP A 90 -6.93 15.72 7.12
C TRP A 90 -8.01 15.83 8.23
N ASP A 91 -7.79 15.21 9.40
CA ASP A 91 -8.70 15.33 10.55
C ASP A 91 -8.85 16.77 11.06
N ASP A 92 -7.82 17.59 10.89
CA ASP A 92 -7.85 19.01 11.26
C ASP A 92 -8.43 19.91 10.14
N VAL A 93 -8.34 19.51 8.87
CA VAL A 93 -9.00 20.22 7.75
C VAL A 93 -10.52 20.09 7.83
N ASP A 94 -11.06 18.94 8.29
CA ASP A 94 -12.52 18.77 8.47
C ASP A 94 -13.10 19.64 9.60
N LYS A 95 -12.28 20.08 10.57
CA LYS A 95 -12.72 21.00 11.65
C LYS A 95 -12.77 22.48 11.23
N ILE A 96 -12.23 22.82 10.05
CA ILE A 96 -12.17 24.20 9.54
C ILE A 96 -13.34 24.50 8.57
N ARG A 97 -14.27 23.56 8.36
CA ARG A 97 -15.43 23.76 7.47
C ARG A 97 -16.71 24.12 8.22
#